data_AF-A0A162IJF2-F1
#
_entry.id   AF-A0A162IJF2-F1
#
_cell.length_a   1.000
_cell.length_b   1.000
_cell.length_c   1.000
_cell.angle_alpha   90.00
_cell.angle_beta   90.00
_cell.angle_gamma   90.00
#
_symmetry.space_group_name_H-M   'P 1'
#
loop_
_entity.id
_entity.type
_entity.pdbx_description
1 polymer ?
#
loop_
_entity_poly.entity_id
_entity_poly.type
_entity_poly.pdbx_seq_one_letter_code
_entity_poly.pdbx_strand_id
1 'polypeptide(L)'
;MIHSAIVAAQSPALATLVNGPMQEAIEGKANWDSIDENTFVSFWQHAYSGDYNIDDDPTAPETSEVIEAPFLDWDEEVKVNETNNEPQIDDHFRGTCSLKKNSKRDKSRRTPLNWERLNRGQLWARFLSFRRSQNLNSNPLWRETIHEATREGDSLVHAKIYVFADCYGILQLMELSYNKLHQSLVDIYLHSERLSDIVALAQYCYDTPAPEDLKELVVLFIACEVETLWEVEAFQDLLEAHSDLSKEVIGLLRSRLT
;
A
#
# COMPACT_ATOMS: atom_id res chain seq x y z
N MET A 1 1.84 -21.48 15.25
CA MET A 1 0.57 -21.78 15.95
C MET A 1 -0.05 -20.45 16.35
N ILE A 2 -1.34 -20.23 16.09
CA ILE A 2 -2.06 -18.97 16.37
C ILE A 2 -3.18 -19.23 17.38
N HIS A 3 -3.49 -18.24 18.23
CA HIS A 3 -4.57 -18.37 19.21
C HIS A 3 -5.95 -18.19 18.53
N SER A 4 -6.86 -19.14 18.74
CA SER A 4 -8.18 -19.17 18.08
C SER A 4 -9.02 -17.92 18.34
N ALA A 5 -8.94 -17.37 19.55
CA ALA A 5 -9.64 -16.12 19.91
C ALA A 5 -9.18 -14.93 19.04
N ILE A 6 -7.89 -14.87 18.72
CA ILE A 6 -7.32 -13.81 17.89
C ILE A 6 -7.75 -13.99 16.43
N VAL A 7 -7.73 -15.23 15.92
CA VAL A 7 -8.23 -15.55 14.57
C VAL A 7 -9.72 -15.20 14.44
N ALA A 8 -10.53 -15.58 15.42
CA ALA A 8 -11.97 -15.32 15.43
C ALA A 8 -12.30 -13.83 15.45
N ALA A 9 -11.47 -13.01 16.10
CA ALA A 9 -11.67 -11.57 16.18
C ALA A 9 -11.45 -10.85 14.84
N GLN A 10 -10.70 -11.45 13.90
CA GLN A 10 -10.34 -10.80 12.62
C GLN A 10 -11.52 -10.70 11.66
N SER A 11 -12.39 -11.71 11.60
CA SER A 11 -13.59 -11.66 10.77
C SER A 11 -14.65 -12.69 11.17
N PRO A 12 -15.93 -12.48 10.81
CA PRO A 12 -16.99 -13.46 11.03
C PRO A 12 -16.75 -14.81 10.35
N ALA A 13 -16.10 -14.80 9.18
CA ALA A 13 -15.76 -16.02 8.45
C ALA A 13 -14.74 -16.86 9.25
N LEU A 14 -13.69 -16.21 9.75
CA LEU A 14 -12.68 -16.86 10.59
C LEU A 14 -13.23 -17.28 11.95
N ALA A 15 -14.14 -16.52 12.55
CA ALA A 15 -14.84 -16.92 13.76
C ALA A 15 -15.63 -18.23 13.56
N THR A 16 -16.29 -18.36 12.42
CA THR A 16 -17.02 -19.59 12.04
C THR A 16 -16.04 -20.73 11.74
N LEU A 17 -14.90 -20.45 11.12
CA LEU A 17 -13.87 -21.46 10.85
C LEU A 17 -13.31 -22.10 12.12
N VAL A 18 -13.06 -21.30 13.17
CA VAL A 18 -12.40 -21.79 14.40
C VAL A 18 -13.36 -22.21 15.51
N ASN A 19 -14.57 -21.64 15.57
CA ASN A 19 -15.55 -21.94 16.62
C ASN A 19 -16.84 -22.58 16.10
N GLY A 20 -16.97 -22.76 14.77
CA GLY A 20 -18.18 -23.27 14.15
C GLY A 20 -18.30 -24.79 14.18
N PRO A 21 -19.28 -25.35 13.46
CA PRO A 21 -19.55 -26.79 13.41
C PRO A 21 -18.67 -27.55 12.41
N MET A 22 -17.70 -26.88 11.77
CA MET A 22 -16.88 -27.47 10.72
C MET A 22 -15.81 -28.41 11.30
N GLN A 23 -15.28 -29.31 10.48
CA GLN A 23 -14.29 -30.30 10.91
C GLN A 23 -13.02 -29.62 11.46
N GLU A 24 -12.64 -28.48 10.89
CA GLU A 24 -11.50 -27.68 11.28
C GLU A 24 -11.61 -27.15 12.72
N ALA A 25 -12.81 -26.70 13.11
CA ALA A 25 -13.09 -26.25 14.47
C ALA A 25 -13.09 -27.40 15.48
N ILE A 26 -13.62 -28.57 15.08
CA ILE A 26 -13.65 -29.77 15.93
C ILE A 26 -12.24 -30.31 16.16
N GLU A 27 -11.42 -30.32 15.13
CA GLU A 27 -10.03 -30.81 15.19
C GLU A 27 -9.05 -29.76 15.76
N GLY A 28 -9.46 -28.50 15.81
CA GLY A 28 -8.59 -27.37 16.16
C GLY A 28 -7.47 -27.14 15.14
N LYS A 29 -7.69 -27.54 13.88
CA LYS A 29 -6.72 -27.51 12.78
C LYS A 29 -7.40 -27.11 11.49
N ALA A 30 -6.94 -26.04 10.87
CA ALA A 30 -7.34 -25.64 9.52
C ALA A 30 -6.17 -25.83 8.57
N ASN A 31 -6.42 -26.39 7.39
CA ASN A 31 -5.43 -26.51 6.32
C ASN A 31 -5.72 -25.50 5.21
N TRP A 32 -4.70 -24.75 4.80
CA TRP A 32 -4.79 -23.74 3.74
C TRP A 32 -3.80 -24.04 2.62
N ASP A 33 -4.19 -24.92 1.69
CA ASP A 33 -3.32 -25.39 0.60
C ASP A 33 -2.94 -24.29 -0.41
N SER A 34 -3.75 -23.24 -0.51
CA SER A 34 -3.55 -22.14 -1.47
C SER A 34 -2.75 -20.96 -0.92
N ILE A 35 -2.35 -21.01 0.36
CA ILE A 35 -1.68 -19.90 1.05
C ILE A 35 -0.22 -20.30 1.31
N ASP A 36 0.72 -19.50 0.82
CA ASP A 36 2.14 -19.69 1.15
C ASP A 36 2.49 -19.19 2.55
N GLU A 37 3.65 -19.64 3.03
CA GLU A 37 4.15 -19.34 4.36
C GLU A 37 4.28 -17.84 4.63
N ASN A 38 4.77 -17.04 3.67
CA ASN A 38 4.94 -15.59 3.85
C ASN A 38 3.60 -14.89 4.05
N THR A 39 2.58 -15.30 3.28
CA THR A 39 1.21 -14.78 3.41
C THR A 39 0.62 -15.15 4.78
N PHE A 40 0.82 -16.40 5.22
CA PHE A 40 0.37 -16.85 6.53
C PHE A 40 1.07 -16.14 7.70
N VAL A 41 2.40 -15.99 7.64
CA VAL A 41 3.20 -15.30 8.67
C VAL A 41 2.80 -13.83 8.76
N SER A 42 2.58 -13.18 7.63
CA SER A 42 2.13 -11.78 7.58
C SER A 42 0.72 -11.61 8.17
N PHE A 43 -0.22 -12.52 7.85
CA PHE A 43 -1.53 -12.54 8.51
C PHE A 43 -1.38 -12.73 10.02
N TRP A 44 -0.53 -13.66 10.44
CA TRP A 44 -0.29 -13.94 11.85
C TRP A 44 0.26 -12.71 12.57
N GLN A 45 1.29 -12.04 12.03
CA GLN A 45 1.82 -10.79 12.57
C GLN A 45 0.71 -9.74 12.73
N HIS A 46 -0.04 -9.48 11.64
CA HIS A 46 -1.15 -8.53 11.66
C HIS A 46 -2.19 -8.86 12.72
N ALA A 47 -2.52 -10.14 12.92
CA ALA A 47 -3.51 -10.53 13.89
C ALA A 47 -3.11 -10.18 15.34
N TYR A 48 -1.81 -10.09 15.64
CA TYR A 48 -1.29 -9.69 16.95
C TYR A 48 -0.98 -8.20 17.07
N SER A 49 -0.36 -7.60 16.05
CA SER A 49 0.18 -6.23 16.13
C SER A 49 -0.66 -5.19 15.37
N GLY A 50 -1.57 -5.63 14.51
CA GLY A 50 -2.27 -4.77 13.55
C GLY A 50 -1.41 -4.37 12.34
N ASP A 51 -0.17 -4.86 12.23
CA ASP A 51 0.73 -4.62 11.10
C ASP A 51 1.52 -5.88 10.73
N TYR A 52 2.19 -5.90 9.58
CA TYR A 52 3.06 -7.00 9.18
C TYR A 52 4.26 -6.49 8.39
N ASN A 53 5.41 -7.14 8.54
CA ASN A 53 6.61 -6.85 7.76
C ASN A 53 7.15 -8.13 7.17
N ILE A 54 7.48 -8.07 5.88
CA ILE A 54 7.99 -9.22 5.12
C ILE A 54 9.41 -9.58 5.60
N ASP A 55 10.15 -8.61 6.14
CA ASP A 55 11.53 -8.75 6.62
C ASP A 55 11.66 -9.26 8.07
N ASP A 56 10.58 -9.20 8.85
CA ASP A 56 10.62 -9.67 10.23
C ASP A 56 10.61 -11.21 10.23
N ASP A 57 11.79 -11.79 10.50
CA ASP A 57 11.95 -13.22 10.80
C ASP A 57 10.86 -13.63 11.82
N PRO A 58 10.15 -14.76 11.66
CA PRO A 58 9.11 -15.24 12.57
C PRO A 58 9.63 -15.55 13.98
N THR A 59 10.06 -14.51 14.68
CA THR A 59 10.33 -14.54 16.11
C THR A 59 8.98 -14.37 16.76
N ALA A 60 8.51 -15.42 17.45
CA ALA A 60 7.30 -15.38 18.25
C ALA A 60 7.28 -14.08 19.09
N PRO A 61 6.13 -13.39 19.26
CA PRO A 61 6.08 -12.20 20.07
C PRO A 61 6.41 -12.69 21.47
N GLU A 62 7.48 -12.16 22.07
CA GLU A 62 7.76 -12.40 23.48
C GLU A 62 6.48 -12.09 24.24
N THR A 63 5.96 -13.09 24.94
CA THR A 63 4.80 -12.96 25.82
C THR A 63 5.13 -11.90 26.86
N SER A 64 4.79 -10.66 26.53
CA SER A 64 4.99 -9.53 27.42
C SER A 64 4.00 -9.69 28.55
N GLU A 65 4.58 -9.71 29.75
CA GLU A 65 3.92 -9.93 31.03
C GLU A 65 2.71 -9.02 31.20
N VAL A 66 1.71 -9.58 31.89
CA VAL A 66 0.52 -8.89 32.38
C VAL A 66 0.94 -7.64 33.14
N ILE A 67 0.83 -6.46 32.53
CA ILE A 67 0.75 -5.21 33.27
C ILE A 67 -0.71 -5.10 33.72
N GLU A 68 -0.97 -5.45 34.97
CA GLU A 68 -2.21 -5.05 35.65
C GLU A 68 -2.33 -3.53 35.54
N ALA A 69 -3.33 -3.07 34.77
CA ALA A 69 -3.66 -1.66 34.69
C ALA A 69 -4.11 -1.18 36.08
N PRO A 70 -3.49 -0.12 36.66
CA PRO A 70 -4.04 0.50 37.85
C PRO A 70 -5.38 1.14 37.50
N PHE A 71 -6.42 0.70 38.21
CA PHE A 71 -7.75 1.28 38.21
C PHE A 71 -7.64 2.79 38.55
N LEU A 72 -7.88 3.65 37.57
CA LEU A 72 -7.96 5.10 37.77
C LEU A 72 -9.41 5.52 37.89
N ASP A 73 -9.73 5.87 39.14
CA ASP A 73 -10.95 6.47 39.66
C ASP A 73 -11.19 7.83 38.99
N TRP A 74 -12.35 7.99 38.36
CA TRP A 74 -12.74 9.22 37.65
C TRP A 74 -13.60 10.08 38.55
N ASP A 75 -12.99 10.81 39.48
CA ASP A 75 -13.65 11.91 40.20
C ASP A 75 -12.59 12.89 40.76
N GLU A 76 -12.08 13.81 39.94
CA GLU A 76 -11.62 15.11 40.45
C GLU A 76 -11.62 16.21 39.37
N GLU A 77 -12.52 17.18 39.54
CA GLU A 77 -12.58 18.42 38.77
C GLU A 77 -11.37 19.32 39.09
N VAL A 78 -10.60 19.75 38.09
CA VAL A 78 -9.66 20.88 38.25
C VAL A 78 -9.77 21.88 37.09
N LYS A 79 -9.82 23.15 37.52
CA LYS A 79 -10.24 24.37 36.83
C LYS A 79 -9.24 24.87 35.80
N VAL A 80 -9.79 25.44 34.72
CA VAL A 80 -9.11 26.23 33.67
C VAL A 80 -8.53 27.52 34.26
N ASN A 81 -7.26 27.80 33.98
CA ASN A 81 -6.69 29.14 34.06
C ASN A 81 -5.81 29.45 32.84
N GLU A 82 -6.32 30.35 32.01
CA GLU A 82 -5.61 31.01 30.91
C GLU A 82 -4.48 31.89 31.44
N THR A 83 -3.29 31.79 30.86
CA THR A 83 -2.32 32.90 30.81
C THR A 83 -1.59 32.93 29.47
N ASN A 84 -1.81 34.02 28.74
CA ASN A 84 -1.04 34.46 27.58
C ASN A 84 0.44 34.62 27.94
N ASN A 85 1.35 34.24 27.04
CA ASN A 85 2.60 34.99 26.77
C ASN A 85 3.22 34.58 25.42
N GLU A 86 3.39 35.59 24.57
CA GLU A 86 4.00 35.61 23.24
C GLU A 86 5.53 35.74 23.36
N PRO A 87 6.36 35.15 22.47
CA PRO A 87 7.75 35.57 22.32
C PRO A 87 7.98 36.40 21.04
N GLN A 88 8.72 37.48 21.25
CA GLN A 88 9.03 38.57 20.32
C GLN A 88 10.00 38.16 19.20
N ILE A 89 9.78 38.78 18.03
CA ILE A 89 10.63 38.77 16.84
C ILE A 89 11.70 39.84 17.02
N ASP A 90 12.96 39.49 16.75
CA ASP A 90 14.08 40.44 16.71
C ASP A 90 14.72 40.48 15.31
N ASP A 91 15.12 41.70 14.92
CA ASP A 91 15.19 42.21 13.56
C ASP A 91 16.59 42.77 13.29
N HIS A 92 17.33 42.25 12.30
CA HIS A 92 18.54 42.85 11.71
C HIS A 92 18.97 42.02 10.46
N PHE A 93 19.35 42.54 9.29
CA PHE A 93 19.68 43.89 8.84
C PHE A 93 19.90 43.86 7.30
N ARG A 94 19.13 44.70 6.59
CA ARG A 94 19.50 45.58 5.45
C ARG A 94 19.84 45.02 4.04
N GLY A 95 19.09 45.56 3.06
CA GLY A 95 19.59 45.94 1.72
C GLY A 95 18.56 45.81 0.57
N THR A 96 17.57 46.70 0.45
CA THR A 96 17.45 47.78 -0.60
C THR A 96 17.79 47.32 -2.04
N CYS A 97 16.97 47.42 -3.09
CA CYS A 97 16.11 48.52 -3.55
C CYS A 97 15.03 48.03 -4.54
N SER A 98 13.89 48.70 -4.53
CA SER A 98 12.84 48.70 -5.57
C SER A 98 13.33 49.25 -6.91
N LEU A 99 12.72 48.85 -8.04
CA LEU A 99 12.21 49.74 -9.10
C LEU A 99 11.39 48.99 -10.21
N LYS A 100 10.12 49.38 -10.28
CA LYS A 100 9.11 49.43 -11.37
C LYS A 100 9.37 48.77 -12.75
N LYS A 101 8.34 48.00 -13.15
CA LYS A 101 7.62 47.89 -14.46
C LYS A 101 8.43 48.04 -15.76
N ASN A 102 8.39 47.01 -16.61
CA ASN A 102 7.85 47.18 -17.96
C ASN A 102 7.46 45.86 -18.66
N SER A 103 6.30 45.90 -19.30
CA SER A 103 5.83 44.97 -20.32
C SER A 103 6.78 44.97 -21.52
N LYS A 104 7.32 43.80 -21.89
CA LYS A 104 7.64 43.47 -23.29
C LYS A 104 7.37 41.98 -23.55
N ARG A 105 6.51 41.79 -24.54
CA ARG A 105 6.15 40.56 -25.24
C ARG A 105 7.43 39.85 -25.70
N ASP A 106 7.79 38.74 -25.07
CA ASP A 106 8.86 37.88 -25.56
C ASP A 106 8.23 36.66 -26.26
N LYS A 107 8.49 36.56 -27.56
CA LYS A 107 8.14 35.40 -28.38
C LYS A 107 9.16 34.30 -28.07
N SER A 108 9.09 33.74 -26.86
CA SER A 108 9.84 32.54 -26.54
C SER A 108 9.25 31.39 -27.35
N ARG A 109 10.08 30.85 -28.25
CA ARG A 109 9.84 29.61 -28.97
C ARG A 109 9.49 28.55 -27.93
N ARG A 110 8.20 28.19 -27.84
CA ARG A 110 7.78 27.02 -27.07
C ARG A 110 8.46 25.82 -27.70
N THR A 111 9.47 25.28 -27.02
CA THR A 111 9.84 23.89 -27.19
C THR A 111 8.55 23.07 -27.10
N PRO A 112 8.29 22.14 -28.03
CA PRO A 112 7.09 21.33 -27.95
C PRO A 112 7.12 20.63 -26.60
N LEU A 113 6.08 20.82 -25.78
CA LEU A 113 5.90 20.03 -24.57
C LEU A 113 6.04 18.56 -24.96
N ASN A 114 6.91 17.83 -24.28
CA ASN A 114 7.03 16.40 -24.48
C ASN A 114 5.74 15.74 -23.98
N TRP A 115 4.80 15.54 -24.90
CA TRP A 115 3.46 15.02 -24.64
C TRP A 115 3.49 13.58 -24.09
N GLU A 116 4.53 12.79 -24.40
CA GLU A 116 4.75 11.44 -23.87
C GLU A 116 5.01 11.47 -22.35
N ARG A 117 5.84 12.42 -21.88
CA ARG A 117 6.09 12.65 -20.45
C ARG A 117 4.86 13.21 -19.73
N LEU A 118 4.06 14.04 -20.42
CA LEU A 118 2.84 14.61 -19.84
C LEU A 118 1.76 13.54 -19.63
N ASN A 119 1.61 12.62 -20.58
CA ASN A 119 0.59 11.58 -20.53
C ASN A 119 0.99 10.40 -19.64
N ARG A 120 2.29 10.09 -19.55
CA ARG A 120 2.83 9.28 -18.44
C ARG A 120 2.52 9.96 -17.10
N GLY A 121 2.73 11.28 -17.01
CA GLY A 121 2.44 12.05 -15.81
C GLY A 121 0.97 12.04 -15.38
N GLN A 122 0.02 11.99 -16.31
CA GLN A 122 -1.42 11.93 -15.98
C GLN A 122 -1.83 10.57 -15.39
N LEU A 123 -1.41 9.46 -16.01
CA LEU A 123 -1.66 8.13 -15.47
C LEU A 123 -0.94 7.95 -14.13
N TRP A 124 0.29 8.44 -14.03
CA TRP A 124 1.05 8.41 -12.78
C TRP A 124 0.38 9.24 -11.67
N ALA A 125 -0.15 10.42 -11.98
CA ALA A 125 -0.91 11.21 -11.04
C ALA A 125 -2.20 10.50 -10.59
N ARG A 126 -2.90 9.83 -11.53
CA ARG A 126 -4.06 8.98 -11.20
C ARG A 126 -3.64 7.82 -10.29
N PHE A 127 -2.52 7.17 -10.59
CA PHE A 127 -1.98 6.08 -9.77
C PHE A 127 -1.68 6.55 -8.34
N LEU A 128 -1.03 7.70 -8.17
CA LEU A 128 -0.75 8.26 -6.83
C LEU A 128 -2.03 8.62 -6.05
N SER A 129 -3.12 8.94 -6.75
CA SER A 129 -4.42 9.26 -6.12
C SER A 129 -5.19 8.05 -5.59
N PHE A 130 -4.76 6.83 -5.91
CA PHE A 130 -5.47 5.58 -5.62
C PHE A 130 -5.36 5.09 -4.15
N ARG A 131 -4.78 5.88 -3.24
CA ARG A 131 -4.68 5.48 -1.82
C ARG A 131 -6.09 5.25 -1.23
N ARG A 132 -6.35 4.02 -0.77
CA ARG A 132 -7.68 3.54 -0.35
C ARG A 132 -8.22 4.26 0.89
N SER A 133 -7.36 4.87 1.71
CA SER A 133 -7.74 5.88 2.71
C SER A 133 -6.52 6.56 3.34
N GLN A 134 -6.68 7.79 3.82
CA GLN A 134 -5.77 8.47 4.76
C GLN A 134 -6.24 8.29 6.21
N ASN A 135 -6.46 7.06 6.69
CA ASN A 135 -6.74 6.83 8.11
C ASN A 135 -5.47 6.39 8.85
N LEU A 136 -4.50 7.30 8.87
CA LEU A 136 -3.26 7.19 9.63
C LEU A 136 -3.50 7.58 11.09
N ASN A 137 -4.32 6.81 11.81
CA ASN A 137 -4.25 6.76 13.27
C ASN A 137 -3.32 5.63 13.76
N SER A 138 -2.75 4.86 12.84
CA SER A 138 -1.56 4.05 13.11
C SER A 138 -0.34 4.96 13.02
N ASN A 139 0.15 5.35 14.21
CA ASN A 139 1.47 5.87 14.55
C ASN A 139 2.36 6.39 13.38
N PRO A 140 2.79 7.66 13.37
CA PRO A 140 3.61 8.25 12.29
C PRO A 140 5.01 7.63 12.11
N LEU A 141 5.34 6.54 12.81
CA LEU A 141 6.64 5.86 12.76
C LEU A 141 6.99 5.23 11.41
N TRP A 142 6.04 4.85 10.55
CA TRP A 142 6.41 4.28 9.23
C TRP A 142 6.94 5.34 8.26
N ARG A 143 6.78 6.64 8.56
CA ARG A 143 7.46 7.71 7.79
C ARG A 143 8.96 7.74 8.08
N GLU A 144 9.40 7.12 9.17
CA GLU A 144 10.77 7.17 9.67
C GLU A 144 11.47 5.80 9.66
N THR A 145 10.77 4.73 9.25
CA THR A 145 11.43 3.54 8.70
C THR A 145 12.02 3.92 7.35
N ILE A 146 13.23 4.43 7.46
CA ILE A 146 14.24 4.62 6.42
C ILE A 146 14.07 3.57 5.31
N HIS A 147 14.22 4.05 4.09
CA HIS A 147 14.50 3.34 2.84
C HIS A 147 15.38 2.07 3.00
N GLU A 148 14.87 1.01 3.59
CA GLU A 148 15.32 -0.33 3.26
C GLU A 148 14.67 -0.61 1.90
N ALA A 149 15.47 -0.76 0.85
CA ALA A 149 14.95 -1.03 -0.47
C ALA A 149 14.03 -2.25 -0.38
N THR A 150 12.77 -2.09 -0.76
CA THR A 150 11.79 -3.19 -0.88
C THR A 150 12.49 -4.35 -1.61
N ARG A 151 12.44 -5.55 -1.03
CA ARG A 151 13.09 -6.73 -1.59
C ARG A 151 12.34 -7.20 -2.84
N GLU A 152 13.01 -8.01 -3.63
CA GLU A 152 12.40 -8.69 -4.78
C GLU A 152 11.25 -9.58 -4.29
N GLY A 153 10.07 -9.42 -4.89
CA GLY A 153 8.88 -10.22 -4.57
C GLY A 153 7.94 -9.68 -3.49
N ASP A 154 8.26 -8.57 -2.81
CA ASP A 154 7.40 -8.01 -1.75
C ASP A 154 6.02 -7.58 -2.26
N SER A 155 5.97 -7.04 -3.48
CA SER A 155 4.71 -6.62 -4.12
C SER A 155 3.75 -7.81 -4.33
N LEU A 156 4.28 -8.97 -4.72
CA LEU A 156 3.48 -10.18 -4.88
C LEU A 156 2.95 -10.67 -3.52
N VAL A 157 3.74 -10.60 -2.46
CA VAL A 157 3.31 -10.96 -1.11
C VAL A 157 2.16 -10.06 -0.65
N HIS A 158 2.27 -8.74 -0.82
CA HIS A 158 1.19 -7.82 -0.47
C HIS A 158 -0.11 -8.11 -1.25
N ALA A 159 0.00 -8.44 -2.55
CA ALA A 159 -1.17 -8.82 -3.35
C ALA A 159 -1.83 -10.12 -2.87
N LYS A 160 -1.03 -11.12 -2.48
CA LYS A 160 -1.55 -12.37 -1.91
C LYS A 160 -2.25 -12.15 -0.58
N ILE A 161 -1.67 -11.33 0.29
CA ILE A 161 -2.30 -10.94 1.56
C ILE A 161 -3.61 -10.20 1.30
N TYR A 162 -3.65 -9.32 0.30
CA TYR A 162 -4.87 -8.62 -0.09
C TYR A 162 -5.97 -9.59 -0.53
N VAL A 163 -5.66 -10.54 -1.43
CA VAL A 163 -6.61 -11.57 -1.88
C VAL A 163 -7.07 -12.45 -0.71
N PHE A 164 -6.15 -12.86 0.17
CA PHE A 164 -6.49 -13.61 1.38
C PHE A 164 -7.44 -12.82 2.28
N ALA A 165 -7.13 -11.55 2.54
CA ALA A 165 -7.94 -10.70 3.39
C ALA A 165 -9.34 -10.46 2.79
N ASP A 166 -9.44 -10.34 1.46
CA ASP A 166 -10.72 -10.29 0.75
C ASP A 166 -11.53 -11.58 0.93
N CYS A 167 -10.90 -12.75 0.71
CA CYS A 167 -11.55 -14.06 0.85
C CYS A 167 -12.18 -14.26 2.23
N TYR A 168 -11.54 -13.76 3.29
CA TYR A 168 -12.02 -13.89 4.66
C TYR A 168 -12.72 -12.64 5.20
N GLY A 169 -12.86 -11.58 4.40
CA GLY A 169 -13.52 -10.33 4.81
C GLY A 169 -12.79 -9.57 5.94
N ILE A 170 -11.45 -9.60 5.95
CA ILE A 170 -10.61 -8.93 6.94
C ILE A 170 -10.30 -7.51 6.45
N LEU A 171 -11.26 -6.59 6.60
CA LEU A 171 -11.21 -5.24 5.99
C LEU A 171 -9.94 -4.45 6.31
N GLN A 172 -9.45 -4.51 7.55
CA GLN A 172 -8.24 -3.78 7.97
C GLN A 172 -6.99 -4.31 7.26
N LEU A 173 -6.87 -5.64 7.14
CA LEU A 173 -5.75 -6.26 6.45
C LEU A 173 -5.82 -6.03 4.94
N MET A 174 -7.02 -6.00 4.35
CA MET A 174 -7.21 -5.60 2.95
C MET A 174 -6.70 -4.18 2.72
N GLU A 175 -7.12 -3.22 3.55
CA GLU A 175 -6.69 -1.83 3.40
C GLU A 175 -5.17 -1.67 3.58
N LEU A 176 -4.61 -2.30 4.61
CA LEU A 176 -3.18 -2.27 4.90
C LEU A 176 -2.36 -2.86 3.75
N SER A 177 -2.71 -4.07 3.30
CA SER A 177 -1.99 -4.75 2.21
C SER A 177 -2.10 -4.02 0.89
N TYR A 178 -3.25 -3.42 0.58
CA TYR A 178 -3.39 -2.56 -0.58
C TYR A 178 -2.45 -1.36 -0.53
N ASN A 179 -2.38 -0.68 0.62
CA ASN A 179 -1.52 0.49 0.80
C ASN A 179 -0.03 0.13 0.74
N LYS A 180 0.38 -1.00 1.33
CA LYS A 180 1.76 -1.49 1.24
C LYS A 180 2.14 -1.91 -0.18
N LEU A 181 1.23 -2.55 -0.91
CA LEU A 181 1.41 -2.84 -2.34
C LEU A 181 1.56 -1.55 -3.16
N HIS A 182 0.66 -0.59 -2.97
CA HIS A 182 0.72 0.71 -3.66
C HIS A 182 2.07 1.39 -3.42
N GLN A 183 2.53 1.43 -2.17
CA GLN A 183 3.83 1.99 -1.82
C GLN A 183 4.99 1.22 -2.48
N SER A 184 4.97 -0.12 -2.45
CA SER A 184 5.97 -0.96 -3.11
C SER A 184 6.06 -0.69 -4.62
N LEU A 185 4.93 -0.50 -5.28
CA LEU A 185 4.87 -0.13 -6.70
C LEU A 185 5.43 1.28 -6.94
N VAL A 186 5.16 2.24 -6.05
CA VAL A 186 5.80 3.56 -6.09
C VAL A 186 7.31 3.46 -5.99
N ASP A 187 7.81 2.62 -5.09
CA ASP A 187 9.25 2.43 -4.93
C ASP A 187 9.86 1.75 -6.15
N ILE A 188 9.18 0.78 -6.78
CA ILE A 188 9.62 0.18 -8.06
C ILE A 188 9.71 1.24 -9.17
N TYR A 189 8.71 2.11 -9.30
CA TYR A 189 8.71 3.18 -10.30
C TYR A 189 9.90 4.13 -10.13
N LEU A 190 10.25 4.46 -8.89
CA LEU A 190 11.34 5.38 -8.58
C LEU A 190 12.73 4.77 -8.78
N HIS A 191 12.89 3.45 -8.57
CA HIS A 191 14.18 2.78 -8.59
C HIS A 191 14.43 1.94 -9.85
N SER A 192 13.44 1.76 -10.74
CA SER A 192 13.57 1.18 -12.10
C SER A 192 14.21 -0.22 -12.22
N GLU A 193 14.34 -0.99 -11.13
CA GLU A 193 15.16 -2.23 -11.11
C GLU A 193 14.37 -3.55 -10.93
N ARG A 194 13.03 -3.56 -10.99
CA ARG A 194 12.23 -4.76 -10.62
C ARG A 194 11.00 -5.00 -11.50
N LEU A 195 11.20 -5.06 -12.81
CA LEU A 195 10.10 -5.27 -13.76
C LEU A 195 9.58 -6.71 -13.78
N SER A 196 10.43 -7.69 -13.44
CA SER A 196 10.05 -9.11 -13.26
C SER A 196 8.95 -9.29 -12.20
N ASP A 197 9.07 -8.57 -11.08
CA ASP A 197 8.08 -8.59 -9.99
C ASP A 197 6.70 -8.13 -10.47
N ILE A 198 6.66 -7.16 -11.40
CA ILE A 198 5.42 -6.64 -11.95
C ILE A 198 4.76 -7.66 -12.88
N VAL A 199 5.54 -8.37 -13.69
CA VAL A 199 5.03 -9.45 -14.54
C VAL A 199 4.45 -10.58 -13.68
N ALA A 200 5.17 -11.01 -12.63
CA ALA A 200 4.69 -12.02 -11.70
C ALA A 200 3.42 -11.59 -10.94
N LEU A 201 3.37 -10.33 -10.52
CA LEU A 201 2.19 -9.73 -9.89
C LEU A 201 0.99 -9.69 -10.83
N ALA A 202 1.19 -9.26 -12.07
CA ALA A 202 0.14 -9.21 -13.08
C ALA A 202 -0.37 -10.61 -13.40
N GLN A 203 0.54 -11.56 -13.62
CA GLN A 203 0.21 -12.97 -13.82
C GLN A 203 -0.65 -13.51 -12.67
N TYR A 204 -0.22 -13.31 -11.43
CA TYR A 204 -0.98 -13.72 -10.25
C TYR A 204 -2.41 -13.16 -10.25
N CYS A 205 -2.59 -11.89 -10.60
CA CYS A 205 -3.91 -11.25 -10.61
C CYS A 205 -4.87 -11.84 -11.66
N TYR A 206 -4.35 -12.38 -12.76
CA TYR A 206 -5.17 -12.95 -13.84
C TYR A 206 -5.27 -14.48 -13.81
N ASP A 207 -4.33 -15.16 -13.14
CA ASP A 207 -4.38 -16.60 -12.88
C ASP A 207 -5.25 -16.97 -11.66
N THR A 208 -5.53 -16.01 -10.78
CA THR A 208 -6.34 -16.21 -9.58
C THR A 208 -7.62 -15.35 -9.63
N PRO A 209 -8.66 -15.68 -8.84
CA PRO A 209 -9.85 -14.84 -8.71
C PRO A 209 -9.56 -13.57 -7.87
N ALA A 210 -8.58 -12.77 -8.31
CA ALA A 210 -8.19 -11.54 -7.64
C ALA A 210 -9.33 -10.48 -7.72
N PRO A 211 -9.54 -9.69 -6.66
CA PRO A 211 -10.55 -8.63 -6.66
C PRO A 211 -10.25 -7.55 -7.70
N GLU A 212 -11.31 -6.93 -8.23
CA GLU A 212 -11.20 -5.94 -9.30
C GLU A 212 -10.33 -4.73 -8.91
N ASP A 213 -10.45 -4.26 -7.67
CA ASP A 213 -9.63 -3.13 -7.16
C ASP A 213 -8.12 -3.41 -7.24
N LEU A 214 -7.71 -4.68 -7.06
CA LEU A 214 -6.31 -5.11 -7.16
C LEU A 214 -5.87 -5.13 -8.63
N LYS A 215 -6.73 -5.66 -9.52
CA LYS A 215 -6.46 -5.63 -10.96
C LYS A 215 -6.32 -4.20 -11.47
N GLU A 216 -7.23 -3.30 -11.10
CA GLU A 216 -7.18 -1.90 -11.52
C GLU A 216 -5.87 -1.23 -11.07
N LEU A 217 -5.41 -1.48 -9.84
CA LEU A 217 -4.14 -0.96 -9.34
C LEU A 217 -2.96 -1.40 -10.22
N VAL A 218 -2.88 -2.70 -10.49
CA VAL A 218 -1.78 -3.32 -11.23
C VAL A 218 -1.81 -2.88 -12.70
N VAL A 219 -2.98 -2.87 -13.33
CA VAL A 219 -3.15 -2.43 -14.73
C VAL A 219 -2.81 -0.95 -14.89
N LEU A 220 -3.21 -0.11 -13.93
CA LEU A 220 -2.86 1.31 -13.95
C LEU A 220 -1.35 1.52 -13.83
N PHE A 221 -0.67 0.74 -12.98
CA PHE A 221 0.79 0.74 -12.88
C PHE A 221 1.45 0.31 -14.19
N ILE A 222 1.01 -0.83 -14.77
CA ILE A 222 1.51 -1.34 -16.05
C ILE A 222 1.35 -0.29 -17.14
N ALA A 223 0.22 0.40 -17.21
CA ALA A 223 0.00 1.45 -18.20
C ALA A 223 0.94 2.66 -18.04
N CYS A 224 1.41 2.95 -16.81
CA CYS A 224 2.41 3.99 -16.55
C CYS A 224 3.79 3.61 -17.09
N GLU A 225 4.17 2.34 -16.95
CA GLU A 225 5.50 1.80 -17.28
C GLU A 225 5.50 0.85 -18.48
N VAL A 226 4.48 0.94 -19.33
CA VAL A 226 4.28 -0.02 -20.43
C VAL A 226 5.46 -0.03 -21.39
N GLU A 227 6.09 1.13 -21.64
CA GLU A 227 7.24 1.22 -22.55
C GLU A 227 8.45 0.47 -22.00
N THR A 228 8.61 0.45 -20.69
CA THR A 228 9.70 -0.25 -20.01
C THR A 228 9.40 -1.75 -19.89
N LEU A 229 8.15 -2.11 -19.57
CA LEU A 229 7.70 -3.50 -19.48
C LEU A 229 7.68 -4.21 -20.84
N TRP A 230 7.44 -3.48 -21.93
CA TRP A 230 7.40 -4.05 -23.28
C TRP A 230 8.74 -4.69 -23.71
N GLU A 231 9.86 -4.23 -23.16
CA GLU A 231 11.19 -4.82 -23.43
C GLU A 231 11.38 -6.20 -22.78
N VAL A 232 10.47 -6.62 -21.89
CA VAL A 232 10.50 -7.92 -21.20
C VAL A 232 9.67 -8.94 -21.98
N GLU A 233 10.31 -9.99 -22.49
CA GLU A 233 9.64 -11.07 -23.26
C GLU A 233 8.49 -11.72 -22.46
N ALA A 234 8.72 -12.02 -21.18
CA ALA A 234 7.70 -12.58 -20.30
C ALA A 234 6.44 -11.70 -20.15
N PHE A 235 6.57 -10.38 -20.30
CA PHE A 235 5.41 -9.47 -20.29
C PHE A 235 4.62 -9.56 -21.61
N GLN A 236 5.30 -9.75 -22.74
CA GLN A 236 4.64 -9.94 -24.03
C GLN A 236 3.85 -11.26 -24.03
N ASP A 237 4.48 -12.34 -23.56
CA ASP A 237 3.82 -13.66 -23.40
C ASP A 237 2.58 -13.55 -22.50
N LEU A 238 2.65 -12.77 -21.42
CA LEU A 238 1.54 -12.54 -20.50
C LEU A 238 0.35 -11.85 -21.19
N LEU A 239 0.61 -10.81 -22.00
CA LEU A 239 -0.43 -10.11 -22.75
C LEU A 239 -1.10 -11.01 -23.81
N GLU A 240 -0.33 -11.90 -24.43
CA GLU A 240 -0.86 -12.90 -25.36
C GLU A 240 -1.74 -13.95 -24.65
N ALA A 241 -1.34 -14.39 -23.46
CA ALA A 241 -2.08 -15.35 -22.66
C ALA A 241 -3.40 -14.76 -22.10
N HIS A 242 -3.38 -13.49 -21.65
CA HIS A 242 -4.51 -12.85 -20.97
C HIS A 242 -5.09 -11.69 -21.80
N SER A 243 -6.07 -12.02 -22.65
CA SER A 243 -6.70 -11.04 -23.56
C SER A 243 -7.49 -9.93 -22.85
N ASP A 244 -7.95 -10.18 -21.62
CA ASP A 244 -8.60 -9.22 -20.73
C ASP A 244 -7.60 -8.19 -20.21
N LEU A 245 -6.47 -8.61 -19.65
CA LEU A 245 -5.36 -7.73 -19.28
C LEU A 245 -4.96 -6.82 -20.45
N SER A 246 -4.76 -7.40 -21.64
CA SER A 246 -4.44 -6.67 -22.86
C SER A 246 -5.46 -5.58 -23.19
N LYS A 247 -6.76 -5.88 -23.09
CA LYS A 247 -7.83 -4.91 -23.38
C LYS A 247 -7.84 -3.76 -22.39
N GLU A 248 -7.64 -4.04 -21.10
CA GLU A 248 -7.64 -3.02 -20.06
C GLU A 248 -6.44 -2.07 -20.19
N VAL A 249 -5.24 -2.62 -20.40
CA VAL A 249 -4.02 -1.82 -20.65
C VAL A 249 -4.21 -0.93 -21.87
N ILE A 250 -4.66 -1.47 -23.01
CA ILE A 250 -4.94 -0.68 -24.23
C ILE A 250 -5.99 0.41 -23.96
N GLY A 251 -7.02 0.08 -23.15
CA GLY A 251 -8.04 1.03 -22.73
C GLY A 251 -7.48 2.25 -22.00
N LEU A 252 -6.54 2.02 -21.07
CA LEU A 252 -5.83 3.10 -20.36
C LEU A 252 -4.84 3.84 -21.27
N LEU A 253 -4.13 3.14 -22.15
CA LEU A 253 -3.20 3.79 -23.09
C LEU A 253 -3.93 4.72 -24.07
N ARG A 254 -5.20 4.45 -24.39
CA ARG A 254 -6.02 5.34 -25.20
C ARG A 254 -6.15 6.73 -24.58
N SER A 255 -6.22 6.85 -23.25
CA SER A 255 -6.24 8.17 -22.59
C SER A 255 -4.89 8.89 -22.64
N ARG A 256 -3.81 8.22 -23.07
CA ARG A 256 -2.51 8.85 -23.35
C ARG A 256 -2.41 9.40 -24.78
N LEU A 257 -3.39 9.15 -25.65
CA LEU A 257 -3.35 9.58 -27.06
C LEU A 257 -4.29 10.76 -27.38
N THR A 258 -5.15 11.13 -26.42
CA THR A 258 -6.16 12.20 -26.52
C THR A 258 -5.79 13.39 -25.66
#